data_AF-A0A0L0CH42-F1
#
_entry.id   AF-A0A0L0CH42-F1
#
_cell.length_a   1.000
_cell.length_b   1.000
_cell.length_c   1.000
_cell.angle_alpha   90.00
_cell.angle_beta   90.00
_cell.angle_gamma   90.00
#
_symmetry.space_group_name_H-M   'P 1'
#
loop_
_entity.id
_entity.type
_entity.pdbx_description
1 polymer ?
#
loop_
_entity_poly.entity_id
_entity_poly.type
_entity_poly.pdbx_seq_one_letter_code
_entity_poly.pdbx_strand_id
1 'polypeptide(L)' 'MSSIKDPFVQCGLISCGKNSIVEFKSCPFQTVPPNCKLAHLLDPSLQYPQCCEREIEC' A
#
# COMPACT_ATOMS: atom_id res chain seq x y z
N MET A 1 16.00 -2.75 -12.25
CA MET A 1 15.27 -2.67 -10.98
C MET A 1 14.18 -3.72 -11.04
N SER A 2 14.13 -4.61 -10.07
CA SER A 2 13.09 -5.65 -9.97
C SER A 2 12.18 -5.30 -8.81
N SER A 3 10.88 -5.57 -8.92
CA SER A 3 9.93 -5.32 -7.84
C SER A 3 9.06 -6.54 -7.61
N ILE A 4 8.71 -6.81 -6.35
CA ILE A 4 7.83 -7.91 -5.96
C ILE A 4 6.75 -7.39 -5.00
N LYS A 5 5.60 -8.06 -4.96
CA LYS A 5 4.59 -7.82 -3.91
C LYS A 5 5.22 -8.16 -2.55
N ASP A 6 5.02 -7.28 -1.57
CA ASP A 6 5.46 -7.54 -0.21
C ASP A 6 4.61 -8.68 0.40
N PRO A 7 5.21 -9.79 0.88
CA PRO A 7 4.47 -10.90 1.47
C PRO A 7 3.98 -10.65 2.90
N PHE A 8 4.45 -9.59 3.58
CA PHE A 8 4.15 -9.30 4.98
C PHE A 8 3.01 -8.30 5.17
N VAL A 9 2.64 -7.54 4.13
CA VAL A 9 1.55 -6.57 4.17
C VAL A 9 0.52 -6.85 3.08
N GLN A 10 -0.74 -6.47 3.32
CA GLN A 10 -1.82 -6.70 2.35
C GLN A 10 -1.61 -5.93 1.04
N CYS A 11 -1.11 -4.69 1.12
CA CYS A 11 -0.76 -3.87 -0.02
C CYS A 11 0.60 -3.19 0.21
N GLY A 12 1.61 -3.62 -0.55
CA GLY A 12 2.95 -3.07 -0.50
C GLY A 12 3.83 -3.63 -1.62
N LEU A 13 4.91 -2.91 -1.91
CA LEU A 13 5.87 -3.26 -2.96
C LEU A 13 7.28 -3.23 -2.40
N ILE A 14 8.03 -4.30 -2.62
CA ILE A 14 9.47 -4.34 -2.37
C ILE A 14 10.17 -4.09 -3.70
N SER A 15 10.94 -3.02 -3.77
CA SER A 15 11.74 -2.64 -4.94
C SER A 15 13.21 -2.91 -4.67
N CYS A 16 13.80 -3.81 -5.44
CA CYS A 16 15.22 -4.16 -5.39
C CYS A 16 16.03 -3.24 -6.31
N GLY A 17 16.83 -2.37 -5.69
CA GLY A 17 17.72 -1.42 -6.33
C GLY A 17 19.12 -1.98 -6.61
N LYS A 18 20.05 -1.08 -6.92
CA LYS A 18 21.49 -1.40 -7.06
C LYS A 18 22.17 -1.38 -5.68
N ASN A 19 23.38 -1.93 -5.59
CA ASN A 19 24.22 -1.89 -4.38
C ASN A 19 23.51 -2.47 -3.14
N SER A 20 22.71 -3.52 -3.33
CA SER A 20 21.93 -4.16 -2.26
C SER A 20 20.96 -3.21 -1.53
N ILE A 21 20.55 -2.12 -2.16
CA ILE A 21 19.52 -1.22 -1.64
C ILE A 21 18.15 -1.84 -1.93
N VAL A 22 17.31 -1.89 -0.90
CA VAL A 22 15.91 -2.33 -0.99
C VAL A 22 15.02 -1.20 -0.48
N GLU A 23 13.99 -0.88 -1.25
CA GLU A 23 12.95 0.06 -0.84
C GLU A 23 11.65 -0.69 -0.57
N PHE A 24 11.07 -0.45 0.60
CA PHE A 24 9.73 -0.92 0.95
C PHE A 24 8.75 0.22 0.74
N LYS A 25 7.76 0.02 -0.14
CA LYS A 25 6.72 1.00 -0.43
C LYS A 25 5.40 0.55 0.16
N SER A 26 4.91 1.32 1.12
CA SER A 26 3.56 1.18 1.68
C SER A 26 2.60 2.19 1.06
N CYS A 27 1.31 2.01 1.32
CA CYS A 27 0.30 2.96 0.87
C CYS A 27 0.55 4.39 1.40
N PRO A 28 0.20 5.42 0.59
CA PRO A 28 0.37 6.80 1.00
C PRO A 28 -0.54 7.14 2.18
N PHE A 29 -0.14 8.16 2.93
CA PHE A 29 -0.98 8.74 3.97
C PHE A 29 -2.26 9.34 3.36
N GLN A 30 -3.40 9.09 3.99
CA GLN A 30 -4.71 9.61 3.58
C GLN A 30 -5.35 10.33 4.76
N THR A 31 -5.81 11.56 4.53
CA THR A 31 -6.63 12.31 5.48
C THR A 31 -8.10 11.97 5.27
N VAL A 32 -8.84 11.72 6.35
CA VAL A 32 -10.30 11.52 6.31
C VAL A 32 -11.03 12.68 6.99
N PRO A 33 -12.30 12.94 6.64
CA PRO A 33 -13.10 13.96 7.32
C PRO A 33 -13.24 13.69 8.83
N PRO A 34 -13.61 14.70 9.64
CA PRO A 34 -13.90 14.51 11.06
C PRO A 34 -14.98 13.44 11.27
N ASN A 35 -14.82 12.62 12.32
CA ASN A 35 -15.68 11.48 12.65
C ASN A 35 -15.67 10.33 11.63
N CYS A 36 -14.81 10.37 10.62
CA CYS A 36 -14.60 9.26 9.69
C CYS A 36 -13.30 8.52 10.01
N LYS A 37 -13.18 7.28 9.53
CA LYS A 37 -11.97 6.45 9.62
C LYS A 37 -11.72 5.74 8.29
N LEU A 38 -10.46 5.46 7.99
CA LEU A 38 -10.09 4.54 6.92
C LEU A 38 -10.44 3.12 7.37
N ALA A 39 -11.29 2.44 6.60
CA ALA A 39 -11.71 1.09 6.85
C ALA A 39 -10.85 0.08 6.06
N HIS A 40 -11.49 -0.93 5.48
CA HIS A 40 -10.84 -1.99 4.74
C HIS A 40 -10.31 -1.51 3.37
N LEU A 41 -9.33 -2.24 2.82
CA LEU A 41 -8.90 -2.03 1.43
C LEU A 41 -10.03 -2.49 0.50
N LEU A 42 -10.32 -1.70 -0.53
CA LEU A 42 -11.36 -2.00 -1.51
C LEU A 42 -11.01 -3.27 -2.31
N ASP A 43 -9.76 -3.36 -2.78
CA ASP A 43 -9.27 -4.55 -3.48
C ASP A 43 -7.79 -4.84 -3.18
N PRO A 44 -7.49 -5.71 -2.18
CA PRO A 44 -6.12 -6.08 -1.83
C PRO A 44 -5.46 -7.05 -2.84
N SER A 45 -6.20 -7.52 -3.86
CA SER A 45 -5.67 -8.40 -4.91
C SER A 45 -4.90 -7.62 -5.98
N LEU A 46 -5.20 -6.33 -6.14
CA LEU A 46 -4.51 -5.44 -7.08
C LEU A 46 -3.04 -5.25 -6.72
N GLN A 47 -2.26 -4.76 -7.69
CA GLN A 47 -0.85 -4.43 -7.47
C GLN A 47 -0.72 -3.05 -6.80
N TYR A 48 0.37 -2.83 -6.08
CA TYR A 48 0.70 -1.49 -5.61
C TYR A 48 0.90 -0.53 -6.80
N PRO A 49 0.40 0.71 -6.77
CA PRO A 49 -0.31 1.36 -5.66
C PRO A 49 -1.84 1.20 -5.68
N GLN A 50 -2.40 0.47 -6.64
CA GLN A 50 -3.85 0.36 -6.85
C GLN A 50 -4.57 -0.34 -5.68
N CYS A 51 -3.90 -1.29 -5.02
CA CYS A 51 -4.45 -1.94 -3.82
C CYS A 51 -4.55 -1.03 -2.59
N CYS A 52 -4.16 0.25 -2.68
CA CYS A 52 -4.17 1.19 -1.55
C CYS A 52 -5.49 1.93 -1.36
N GLU A 53 -6.44 1.76 -2.27
CA GLU A 53 -7.78 2.35 -2.12
C GLU A 53 -8.51 1.70 -0.95
N ARG A 54 -9.16 2.53 -0.13
CA ARG A 54 -9.84 2.10 1.09
C ARG A 54 -11.23 2.70 1.15
N GLU A 55 -12.12 1.95 1.79
CA GLU A 55 -13.41 2.49 2.20
C GLU A 55 -13.21 3.54 3.30
N ILE A 56 -14.07 4.56 3.30
CA ILE A 56 -14.15 5.56 4.37
C ILE A 56 -15.46 5.31 5.10
N GLU A 57 -15.36 4.98 6.38
CA GLU A 57 -16.52 4.82 7.27
C GLU A 57 -16.71 6.08 8.09
N CYS A 58 -17.91 6.65 8.01
CA CYS A 58 -18.47 7.70 8.85
C CYS A 58 -19.85 7.19 9.31
#